data_AF-A0A959LUS9-F1
#
_entry.id   AF-A0A959LUS9-F1
#
_cell.length_a   1.000
_cell.length_b   1.000
_cell.length_c   1.000
_cell.angle_alpha   90.00
_cell.angle_beta   90.00
_cell.angle_gamma   90.00
#
_symmetry.space_group_name_H-M   'P 1'
#
loop_
_entity.id
_entity.type
_entity.pdbx_description
1 polymer ?
#
loop_
_entity_poly.entity_id
_entity_poly.type
_entity_poly.pdbx_seq_one_letter_code
_entity_poly.pdbx_strand_id
1 'polypeptide(L)'
;MNIALRRFIVLYRLPIAIVLIGLGFWLGFEVTWWLAWLPMLIAILVVVAHFMVGPMTLIQKYIEEGDIEGAQGLIDKVKYPKLLYKPVRSSYYMLRANISTMSEDFDTAEAELRKGLETGMPDKEYEGGAYLQLGSIAFKKGNLKEAYENLRKAVKAGLPDKDSEATAYLQLSGICMQRRDFRSAKLYFNKAKACKSKNAQVVDQIKEMTKYMARIPG
;
A
#
# COMPACT_ATOMS: atom_id res chain seq x y z
N MET A 1 -6.66 25.41 0.82
CA MET A 1 -7.36 25.16 2.09
C MET A 1 -6.32 24.89 3.17
N ASN A 2 -6.35 25.60 4.29
CA ASN A 2 -5.36 25.45 5.37
C ASN A 2 -5.36 24.00 5.91
N ILE A 3 -4.18 23.43 6.20
CA ILE A 3 -4.01 22.02 6.60
C ILE A 3 -4.77 21.73 7.90
N ALA A 4 -4.75 22.68 8.85
CA ALA A 4 -5.50 22.58 10.10
C ALA A 4 -7.02 22.48 9.85
N LEU A 5 -7.54 23.27 8.90
CA LEU A 5 -8.95 23.27 8.51
C LEU A 5 -9.35 21.94 7.84
N ARG A 6 -8.50 21.41 6.95
CA ARG A 6 -8.73 20.09 6.31
C ARG A 6 -8.75 18.96 7.36
N ARG A 7 -7.80 18.98 8.30
CA ARG A 7 -7.72 18.00 9.40
C ARG A 7 -8.99 18.08 10.27
N PHE A 8 -9.40 19.28 10.65
CA PHE A 8 -10.61 19.50 11.43
C PHE A 8 -11.85 18.95 10.70
N ILE A 9 -12.07 19.34 9.44
CA ILE A 9 -13.23 18.88 8.67
C ILE A 9 -13.27 17.35 8.57
N VAL A 10 -12.13 16.70 8.31
CA VAL A 10 -12.07 15.23 8.13
C VAL A 10 -12.31 14.47 9.45
N LEU A 11 -11.78 14.96 10.57
CA LEU A 11 -11.95 14.31 11.87
C LEU A 11 -13.34 14.56 12.48
N TYR A 12 -13.91 15.73 12.25
CA TYR A 12 -15.21 16.15 12.81
C TYR A 12 -16.39 16.00 11.84
N ARG A 13 -16.27 15.18 10.77
CA ARG A 13 -17.35 14.96 9.79
C ARG A 13 -18.68 14.56 10.42
N LEU A 14 -18.66 13.67 11.41
CA LEU A 14 -19.88 13.19 12.07
C LEU A 14 -20.56 14.30 12.91
N PRO A 15 -19.86 15.03 13.80
CA PRO A 15 -20.42 16.22 14.45
C PRO A 15 -20.96 17.26 13.47
N ILE A 16 -20.23 17.54 12.38
CA ILE A 16 -20.67 18.48 11.34
C ILE A 16 -21.98 18.01 10.71
N ALA A 17 -22.10 16.72 10.40
CA ALA A 17 -23.34 16.16 9.85
C ALA A 17 -24.50 16.28 10.84
N ILE A 18 -24.28 16.04 12.14
CA ILE A 18 -25.31 16.22 13.18
C ILE A 18 -25.79 17.67 13.25
N VAL A 19 -24.86 18.64 13.24
CA VAL A 19 -25.19 20.07 13.24
C VAL A 19 -25.98 20.45 11.98
N LEU A 20 -25.61 19.93 10.81
CA LEU A 20 -26.33 20.18 9.56
C LEU A 20 -27.73 19.58 9.54
N ILE A 21 -27.91 18.39 10.14
CA ILE A 21 -29.24 17.78 10.32
C ILE A 21 -30.09 18.67 11.24
N GLY A 22 -29.53 19.13 12.37
CA GLY A 22 -30.20 20.06 13.28
C GLY A 22 -30.60 21.37 12.61
N LEU A 23 -29.70 21.96 11.82
CA LEU A 23 -29.98 23.15 11.00
C LEU A 23 -31.10 22.90 10.00
N GLY A 24 -31.11 21.73 9.36
CA GLY A 24 -32.17 21.31 8.45
C GLY A 24 -33.54 21.27 9.14
N PHE A 25 -33.63 20.62 10.30
CA PHE A 25 -34.87 20.60 11.07
C PHE A 25 -35.31 22.01 11.48
N TRP A 26 -34.38 22.83 11.97
CA TRP A 26 -34.68 24.22 12.36
C TRP A 26 -35.23 25.04 11.19
N LEU A 27 -34.59 24.99 10.02
CA LEU A 27 -35.08 25.67 8.81
C LEU A 27 -36.42 25.11 8.31
N GLY A 28 -36.69 23.82 8.55
CA GLY A 28 -37.95 23.18 8.20
C GLY A 28 -39.14 23.73 9.00
N PHE A 29 -38.93 23.99 10.30
CA PHE A 29 -39.97 24.52 11.18
C PHE A 29 -40.11 26.05 11.11
N GLU A 30 -39.01 26.79 10.97
CA GLU A 30 -39.02 28.27 10.95
C GLU A 30 -39.28 28.88 9.58
N VAL A 31 -38.81 28.23 8.50
CA VAL A 31 -38.82 28.82 7.15
C VAL A 31 -39.62 27.97 6.18
N THR A 32 -39.03 26.88 5.66
CA THR A 32 -39.68 26.00 4.68
C THR A 32 -38.89 24.70 4.52
N TRP A 33 -39.59 23.57 4.41
CA TRP A 33 -39.01 22.26 4.10
C TRP A 33 -38.27 22.20 2.75
N TRP A 34 -38.66 23.05 1.79
CA TRP A 34 -37.96 23.22 0.51
C TRP A 34 -36.54 23.79 0.66
N LEU A 35 -36.24 24.53 1.73
CA LEU A 35 -34.86 24.98 2.01
C LEU A 35 -34.15 23.98 2.93
N ALA A 36 -34.89 23.34 3.84
CA ALA A 36 -34.37 22.37 4.80
C ALA A 36 -33.72 21.12 4.17
N TRP A 37 -34.17 20.68 3.00
CA TRP A 37 -33.59 19.48 2.36
C TRP A 37 -32.15 19.70 1.89
N LEU A 38 -31.73 20.94 1.61
CA LEU A 38 -30.37 21.25 1.17
C LEU A 38 -29.31 20.90 2.25
N PRO A 39 -29.36 21.43 3.48
CA PRO A 39 -28.42 21.04 4.53
C PRO A 39 -28.54 19.57 4.95
N MET A 40 -29.73 18.98 4.89
CA MET A 40 -29.91 17.54 5.14
C MET A 40 -29.22 16.69 4.07
N LEU A 41 -29.33 17.05 2.79
CA LEU A 41 -28.63 16.38 1.71
C LEU A 41 -27.11 16.51 1.89
N ILE A 42 -26.61 17.70 2.24
CA ILE A 42 -25.19 17.93 2.53
C ILE A 42 -24.74 17.05 3.72
N ALA A 43 -25.54 16.95 4.78
CA ALA A 43 -25.23 16.10 5.92
C ALA A 43 -25.09 14.62 5.51
N ILE A 44 -26.02 14.12 4.69
CA ILE A 44 -25.96 12.76 4.14
C ILE A 44 -24.68 12.56 3.33
N LEU A 45 -24.34 13.50 2.43
CA LEU A 45 -23.11 13.44 1.64
C LEU A 45 -21.86 13.43 2.53
N VAL A 46 -21.84 14.21 3.62
CA VAL A 46 -20.72 14.23 4.59
C VAL A 46 -20.57 12.89 5.31
N VAL A 47 -21.67 12.26 5.73
CA VAL A 47 -21.66 10.93 6.36
C VAL A 47 -21.17 9.88 5.38
N VAL A 48 -21.68 9.87 4.15
CA VAL A 48 -21.23 8.96 3.09
C VAL A 48 -19.73 9.15 2.82
N ALA A 49 -19.26 10.39 2.68
CA ALA A 49 -17.85 10.69 2.49
C ALA A 49 -16.97 10.27 3.67
N HIS A 50 -17.48 10.34 4.92
CA HIS A 50 -16.78 9.84 6.10
C HIS A 50 -16.44 8.36 5.97
N PHE A 51 -17.41 7.51 5.64
CA PHE A 51 -17.19 6.08 5.50
C PHE A 51 -16.46 5.68 4.22
N MET A 52 -16.68 6.38 3.10
CA MET A 52 -16.03 6.05 1.83
C MET A 52 -14.55 6.43 1.79
N VAL A 53 -14.18 7.58 2.35
CA VAL A 53 -12.81 8.13 2.21
C VAL A 53 -12.00 7.98 3.50
N GLY A 54 -12.66 7.99 4.66
CA GLY A 54 -12.01 7.90 5.97
C GLY A 54 -10.92 8.96 6.20
N PRO A 55 -10.05 8.76 7.21
CA PRO A 55 -8.88 9.60 7.45
C PRO A 55 -7.73 9.34 6.47
N MET A 56 -7.91 8.46 5.47
CA MET A 56 -6.83 8.03 4.55
C MET A 56 -6.19 9.19 3.81
N THR A 57 -6.96 10.22 3.52
CA THR A 57 -6.48 11.46 2.88
C THR A 57 -5.51 12.27 3.72
N LEU A 58 -5.44 12.03 5.04
CA LEU A 58 -4.50 12.66 5.96
C LEU A 58 -3.25 11.80 6.16
N ILE A 59 -3.34 10.48 5.96
CA ILE A 59 -2.24 9.54 6.25
C ILE A 59 -1.03 9.77 5.37
N GLN A 60 -1.23 10.07 4.08
CA GLN A 60 -0.12 10.36 3.16
C GLN A 60 0.81 11.45 3.73
N LYS A 61 0.24 12.48 4.38
CA LYS A 61 1.03 13.55 4.99
C LYS A 61 1.85 13.07 6.17
N TYR A 62 1.29 12.24 7.04
CA TYR A 62 2.03 11.66 8.16
C TYR A 62 3.20 10.81 7.67
N ILE A 63 3.01 10.08 6.56
CA ILE A 63 4.08 9.30 5.93
C ILE A 63 5.15 10.22 5.32
N GLU A 64 4.75 11.29 4.62
CA GLU A 64 5.67 12.30 4.07
C GLU A 64 6.50 12.99 5.16
N GLU A 65 5.89 13.23 6.33
CA GLU A 65 6.53 13.80 7.51
C GLU A 65 7.37 12.78 8.29
N GLY A 66 7.34 11.49 7.90
CA GLY A 66 8.04 10.41 8.60
C GLY A 66 7.42 10.00 9.94
N ASP A 67 6.25 10.53 10.28
CA ASP A 67 5.52 10.22 11.52
C ASP A 67 4.68 8.94 11.34
N ILE A 68 5.35 7.80 11.49
CA ILE A 68 4.76 6.48 11.36
C ILE A 68 3.73 6.20 12.47
N GLU A 69 3.96 6.68 13.69
CA GLU A 69 3.02 6.51 14.82
C GLU A 69 1.71 7.26 14.57
N GLY A 70 1.79 8.52 14.10
CA GLY A 70 0.63 9.31 13.72
C GLY A 70 -0.14 8.71 12.55
N ALA A 71 0.57 8.14 11.56
CA ALA A 71 -0.05 7.38 10.47
C ALA A 71 -0.80 6.15 11.01
N GLN A 72 -0.18 5.36 11.88
CA GLN A 72 -0.78 4.17 12.47
C GLN A 72 -2.03 4.50 13.30
N GLY A 73 -1.96 5.54 14.14
CA GLY A 73 -3.11 6.00 14.93
C GLY A 73 -4.29 6.49 14.08
N LEU A 74 -4.08 6.88 12.81
CA LEU A 74 -5.15 7.16 11.87
C LEU A 74 -5.70 5.90 11.17
N ILE A 75 -4.83 4.93 10.86
CA ILE A 75 -5.24 3.62 10.30
C ILE A 75 -6.15 2.90 11.29
N ASP A 76 -5.79 2.90 12.57
CA ASP A 76 -6.54 2.19 13.62
C ASP A 76 -7.94 2.78 13.87
N LYS A 77 -8.16 4.04 13.49
CA LYS A 77 -9.49 4.68 13.54
C LYS A 77 -10.44 4.14 12.47
N VAL A 78 -9.93 3.46 11.44
CA VAL A 78 -10.76 2.87 10.38
C VAL A 78 -11.38 1.56 10.85
N LYS A 79 -12.58 1.65 11.45
CA LYS A 79 -13.32 0.47 11.92
C LYS A 79 -13.88 -0.40 10.78
N TYR A 80 -14.21 0.20 9.64
CA TYR A 80 -14.91 -0.46 8.54
C TYR A 80 -14.17 -0.28 7.20
N PRO A 81 -13.00 -0.90 6.99
CA PRO A 81 -12.20 -0.72 5.77
C PRO A 81 -12.92 -1.21 4.51
N LYS A 82 -13.91 -2.10 4.62
CA LYS A 82 -14.72 -2.58 3.48
C LYS A 82 -15.58 -1.48 2.86
N LEU A 83 -16.00 -0.47 3.62
CA LEU A 83 -16.81 0.67 3.15
C LEU A 83 -15.99 1.72 2.39
N LEU A 84 -14.66 1.65 2.51
CA LEU A 84 -13.78 2.53 1.74
C LEU A 84 -13.96 2.25 0.24
N TYR A 85 -13.97 3.32 -0.55
CA TYR A 85 -13.99 3.16 -2.01
C TYR A 85 -12.69 2.49 -2.49
N LYS A 86 -12.77 1.73 -3.58
CA LYS A 86 -11.76 0.73 -3.99
C LYS A 86 -10.29 1.23 -3.93
N PRO A 87 -9.89 2.32 -4.61
CA PRO A 87 -8.53 2.87 -4.51
C PRO A 87 -8.06 3.14 -3.08
N VAL A 88 -8.88 3.78 -2.25
CA VAL A 88 -8.52 4.11 -0.87
C VAL A 88 -8.47 2.89 0.02
N ARG A 89 -9.35 1.92 -0.21
CA ARG A 89 -9.28 0.61 0.46
C ARG A 89 -8.00 -0.14 0.13
N SER A 90 -7.57 -0.08 -1.13
CA SER A 90 -6.32 -0.69 -1.59
C SER A 90 -5.11 -0.06 -0.90
N SER A 91 -5.03 1.26 -0.92
CA SER A 91 -3.97 2.00 -0.23
C SER A 91 -3.97 1.76 1.28
N TYR A 92 -5.14 1.67 1.92
CA TYR A 92 -5.26 1.31 3.34
C TYR A 92 -4.57 -0.02 3.64
N TYR A 93 -4.88 -1.08 2.86
CA TYR A 93 -4.29 -2.40 3.09
C TYR A 93 -2.78 -2.43 2.81
N MET A 94 -2.29 -1.71 1.79
CA MET A 94 -0.85 -1.61 1.53
C MET A 94 -0.10 -0.92 2.66
N LEU A 95 -0.63 0.19 3.16
CA LEU A 95 0.01 0.92 4.25
C LEU A 95 0.04 0.12 5.54
N ARG A 96 -1.08 -0.55 5.85
CA ARG A 96 -1.15 -1.45 7.00
C ARG A 96 -0.16 -2.61 6.84
N ALA A 97 -0.05 -3.20 5.65
CA ALA A 97 0.91 -4.26 5.39
C ALA A 97 2.37 -3.81 5.56
N ASN A 98 2.71 -2.59 5.14
CA ASN A 98 4.04 -2.02 5.36
C ASN A 98 4.36 -1.92 6.86
N ILE A 99 3.41 -1.43 7.66
CA ILE A 99 3.56 -1.32 9.13
C ILE A 99 3.70 -2.70 9.77
N SER A 100 2.86 -3.65 9.37
CA SER A 100 2.94 -5.05 9.82
C SER A 100 4.28 -5.68 9.45
N THR A 101 4.82 -5.37 8.26
CA THR A 101 6.15 -5.85 7.83
C THR A 101 7.28 -5.23 8.66
N MET A 102 7.17 -3.93 9.01
CA MET A 102 8.16 -3.24 9.85
C MET A 102 8.17 -3.74 11.30
N SER A 103 7.02 -4.17 11.79
CA SER A 103 6.86 -4.81 13.11
C SER A 103 7.14 -6.32 13.10
N GLU A 104 7.63 -6.85 11.97
CA GLU A 104 7.92 -8.28 11.73
C GLU A 104 6.70 -9.22 11.86
N ASP A 105 5.47 -8.68 11.89
CA ASP A 105 4.23 -9.45 11.79
C ASP A 105 3.95 -9.81 10.32
N PHE A 106 4.70 -10.80 9.84
CA PHE A 106 4.63 -11.26 8.46
C PHE A 106 3.33 -12.00 8.11
N ASP A 107 2.59 -12.53 9.09
CA ASP A 107 1.30 -13.19 8.83
C ASP A 107 0.21 -12.16 8.57
N THR A 108 0.15 -11.12 9.39
CA THR A 108 -0.77 -9.99 9.18
C THR A 108 -0.44 -9.23 7.90
N ALA A 109 0.86 -8.96 7.64
CA ALA A 109 1.30 -8.29 6.42
C ALA A 109 0.88 -9.04 5.15
N GLU A 110 1.06 -10.37 5.12
CA GLU A 110 0.67 -11.20 3.97
C GLU A 110 -0.85 -11.15 3.73
N ALA A 111 -1.64 -11.29 4.80
CA ALA A 111 -3.10 -11.22 4.71
C ALA A 111 -3.59 -9.86 4.21
N GLU A 112 -2.94 -8.77 4.61
CA GLU A 112 -3.27 -7.41 4.19
C GLU A 112 -2.89 -7.15 2.73
N LEU A 113 -1.71 -7.58 2.29
CA LEU A 113 -1.31 -7.48 0.89
C LEU A 113 -2.26 -8.23 -0.04
N ARG A 114 -2.67 -9.44 0.33
CA ARG A 114 -3.65 -10.22 -0.44
C ARG A 114 -5.01 -9.52 -0.53
N LYS A 115 -5.51 -8.94 0.58
CA LYS A 115 -6.76 -8.13 0.57
C LYS A 115 -6.65 -6.88 -0.31
N GLY A 116 -5.47 -6.26 -0.33
CA GLY A 116 -5.17 -5.14 -1.23
C GLY A 116 -5.26 -5.56 -2.69
N LEU A 117 -4.59 -6.67 -3.05
CA LEU A 117 -4.61 -7.22 -4.41
C LEU A 117 -6.02 -7.62 -4.86
N GLU A 118 -6.78 -8.31 -4.00
CA GLU A 118 -8.17 -8.72 -4.26
C GLU A 118 -9.11 -7.52 -4.48
N THR A 119 -8.82 -6.37 -3.85
CA THR A 119 -9.62 -5.15 -4.00
C THR A 119 -9.48 -4.52 -5.38
N GLY A 120 -8.40 -4.85 -6.11
CA GLY A 120 -8.00 -4.22 -7.35
C GLY A 120 -7.17 -2.98 -7.08
N MET A 121 -5.85 -3.11 -7.26
CA MET A 121 -4.92 -1.98 -7.15
C MET A 121 -5.19 -0.96 -8.26
N PRO A 122 -5.12 0.35 -7.97
CA PRO A 122 -5.41 1.38 -8.95
C PRO A 122 -4.37 1.45 -10.07
N ASP A 123 -3.14 1.00 -9.83
CA ASP A 123 -2.07 0.95 -10.83
C ASP A 123 -1.35 -0.41 -10.79
N LYS A 124 -0.85 -0.83 -11.94
CA LYS A 124 -0.06 -2.07 -12.10
C LYS A 124 1.25 -2.00 -11.33
N GLU A 125 1.82 -0.81 -11.17
CA GLU A 125 3.03 -0.62 -10.37
C GLU A 125 2.81 -0.90 -8.88
N TYR A 126 1.65 -0.50 -8.34
CA TYR A 126 1.26 -0.85 -6.96
C TYR A 126 1.00 -2.35 -6.82
N GLU A 127 0.39 -2.96 -7.84
CA GLU A 127 0.20 -4.42 -7.90
C GLU A 127 1.56 -5.14 -7.88
N GLY A 128 2.51 -4.69 -8.68
CA GLY A 128 3.86 -5.25 -8.72
C GLY A 128 4.62 -5.07 -7.40
N GLY A 129 4.51 -3.89 -6.78
CA GLY A 129 5.08 -3.62 -5.47
C GLY A 129 4.52 -4.54 -4.37
N ALA A 130 3.21 -4.78 -4.37
CA ALA A 130 2.58 -5.70 -3.43
C ALA A 130 3.05 -7.15 -3.63
N TYR A 131 3.18 -7.61 -4.88
CA TYR A 131 3.75 -8.93 -5.16
C TYR A 131 5.24 -9.05 -4.79
N LEU A 132 6.02 -7.98 -4.94
CA LEU A 132 7.43 -7.94 -4.52
C LEU A 132 7.55 -8.14 -3.00
N GLN A 133 6.68 -7.47 -2.23
CA GLN A 133 6.63 -7.63 -0.78
C GLN A 133 6.16 -9.03 -0.37
N LEU A 134 5.08 -9.55 -0.98
CA LEU A 134 4.65 -10.94 -0.75
C LEU A 134 5.76 -11.95 -1.06
N GLY A 135 6.50 -11.72 -2.13
CA GLY A 135 7.66 -12.53 -2.51
C GLY A 135 8.76 -12.50 -1.45
N SER A 136 9.08 -11.30 -0.94
CA SER A 136 10.08 -11.10 0.11
C SER A 136 9.66 -11.74 1.43
N ILE A 137 8.39 -11.61 1.82
CA ILE A 137 7.83 -12.22 3.02
C ILE A 137 7.88 -13.76 2.91
N ALA A 138 7.41 -14.32 1.80
CA ALA A 138 7.45 -15.76 1.56
C ALA A 138 8.89 -16.31 1.58
N PHE A 139 9.85 -15.54 1.04
CA PHE A 139 11.27 -15.89 1.11
C PHE A 139 11.78 -15.93 2.55
N LYS A 140 11.45 -14.92 3.38
CA LYS A 140 11.79 -14.88 4.81
C LYS A 140 11.16 -16.05 5.59
N LYS A 141 9.94 -16.46 5.24
CA LYS A 141 9.26 -17.64 5.81
C LYS A 141 9.81 -18.97 5.29
N GLY A 142 10.79 -18.97 4.39
CA GLY A 142 11.37 -20.18 3.79
C GLY A 142 10.50 -20.83 2.70
N ASN A 143 9.36 -20.23 2.32
CA ASN A 143 8.52 -20.72 1.25
C ASN A 143 9.04 -20.25 -0.12
N LEU A 144 10.08 -20.92 -0.60
CA LEU A 144 10.72 -20.56 -1.87
C LEU A 144 9.79 -20.66 -3.07
N LYS A 145 8.82 -21.60 -3.07
CA LYS A 145 7.87 -21.78 -4.18
C LYS A 145 7.01 -20.54 -4.37
N GLU A 146 6.35 -20.13 -3.30
CA GLU A 146 5.51 -18.95 -3.30
C GLU A 146 6.31 -17.66 -3.53
N ALA A 147 7.50 -17.54 -2.92
CA ALA A 147 8.39 -16.41 -3.15
C ALA A 147 8.69 -16.21 -4.64
N TYR A 148 9.04 -17.29 -5.34
CA TYR A 148 9.32 -17.27 -6.77
C TYR A 148 8.10 -16.88 -7.61
N GLU A 149 6.93 -17.43 -7.31
CA GLU A 149 5.70 -17.13 -8.05
C GLU A 149 5.28 -15.67 -7.88
N ASN A 150 5.30 -15.16 -6.65
CA ASN A 150 4.98 -13.77 -6.36
C ASN A 150 5.99 -12.81 -6.98
N LEU A 151 7.29 -13.08 -6.87
CA LEU A 151 8.30 -12.23 -7.51
C LEU A 151 8.17 -12.20 -9.03
N ARG A 152 7.83 -13.33 -9.69
CA ARG A 152 7.54 -13.30 -11.14
C ARG A 152 6.31 -12.46 -11.48
N LYS A 153 5.25 -12.53 -10.66
CA LYS A 153 4.09 -11.65 -10.83
C LYS A 153 4.48 -10.19 -10.66
N ALA A 154 5.36 -9.87 -9.71
CA ALA A 154 5.85 -8.51 -9.48
C ALA A 154 6.50 -7.91 -10.73
N VAL A 155 7.52 -8.58 -11.29
CA VAL A 155 8.19 -8.09 -12.50
C VAL A 155 7.31 -8.14 -13.75
N LYS A 156 6.30 -9.02 -13.81
CA LYS A 156 5.34 -9.06 -14.92
C LYS A 156 4.33 -7.90 -14.85
N ALA A 157 3.88 -7.54 -13.65
CA ALA A 157 2.97 -6.42 -13.45
C ALA A 157 3.67 -5.07 -13.73
N GLY A 158 4.96 -4.99 -13.37
CA GLY A 158 5.76 -3.77 -13.48
C GLY A 158 6.02 -3.19 -12.08
N LEU A 159 7.18 -2.57 -11.91
CA LEU A 159 7.60 -1.98 -10.63
C LEU A 159 7.85 -0.48 -10.83
N PRO A 160 7.61 0.34 -9.79
CA PRO A 160 7.60 1.80 -9.93
C PRO A 160 8.97 2.40 -10.26
N ASP A 161 10.05 1.68 -9.92
CA ASP A 161 11.40 2.18 -10.10
C ASP A 161 12.41 1.05 -10.40
N LYS A 162 13.59 1.46 -10.89
CA LYS A 162 14.65 0.53 -11.29
C LYS A 162 15.34 -0.16 -10.11
N ASP A 163 15.30 0.42 -8.91
CA ASP A 163 15.87 -0.20 -7.71
C ASP A 163 14.97 -1.34 -7.22
N SER A 164 13.66 -1.13 -7.23
CA SER A 164 12.64 -2.16 -6.97
C SER A 164 12.73 -3.29 -8.01
N GLU A 165 12.85 -2.95 -9.30
CA GLU A 165 13.02 -3.93 -10.38
C GLU A 165 14.31 -4.76 -10.21
N ALA A 166 15.43 -4.11 -9.90
CA ALA A 166 16.69 -4.78 -9.60
C ALA A 166 16.56 -5.72 -8.39
N THR A 167 15.90 -5.27 -7.32
CA THR A 167 15.66 -6.06 -6.11
C THR A 167 14.84 -7.32 -6.42
N ALA A 168 13.75 -7.20 -7.19
CA ALA A 168 12.94 -8.33 -7.60
C ALA A 168 13.75 -9.38 -8.38
N TYR A 169 14.56 -8.91 -9.34
CA TYR A 169 15.43 -9.80 -10.13
C TYR A 169 16.56 -10.43 -9.30
N LEU A 170 17.14 -9.71 -8.33
CA LEU A 170 18.14 -10.28 -7.42
C LEU A 170 17.54 -11.36 -6.54
N GLN A 171 16.35 -11.14 -5.98
CA GLN A 171 15.67 -12.17 -5.18
C GLN A 171 15.32 -13.39 -6.02
N LEU A 172 14.81 -13.21 -7.25
CA LEU A 172 14.58 -14.31 -8.19
C LEU A 172 15.87 -15.08 -8.51
N SER A 173 16.98 -14.36 -8.73
CA SER A 173 18.29 -14.97 -8.96
C SER A 173 18.74 -15.79 -7.75
N GLY A 174 18.64 -15.25 -6.54
CA GLY A 174 18.96 -15.94 -5.29
C GLY A 174 18.10 -17.20 -5.05
N ILE A 175 16.82 -17.16 -5.38
CA ILE A 175 15.95 -18.35 -5.29
C ILE A 175 16.37 -19.41 -6.32
N CYS A 176 16.63 -19.02 -7.56
CA CYS A 176 17.14 -19.94 -8.60
C CYS A 176 18.47 -20.57 -8.20
N MET A 177 19.35 -19.80 -7.54
CA MET A 177 20.61 -20.28 -6.98
C MET A 177 20.40 -21.40 -5.95
N GLN A 178 19.50 -21.19 -4.98
CA GLN A 178 19.17 -22.18 -3.96
C GLN A 178 18.58 -23.47 -4.57
N ARG A 179 17.82 -23.32 -5.66
CA ARG A 179 17.25 -24.45 -6.42
C ARG A 179 18.23 -25.13 -7.39
N ARG A 180 19.48 -24.67 -7.46
CA ARG A 180 20.50 -25.12 -8.44
C ARG A 180 20.08 -24.92 -9.91
N ASP A 181 19.16 -24.00 -10.18
CA ASP A 181 18.81 -23.57 -11.55
C ASP A 181 19.72 -22.42 -11.97
N PHE A 182 20.96 -22.78 -12.32
CA PHE A 182 22.01 -21.81 -12.63
C PHE A 182 21.75 -21.02 -13.91
N ARG A 183 21.04 -21.61 -14.88
CA ARG A 183 20.67 -20.94 -16.12
C ARG A 183 19.72 -19.78 -15.85
N SER A 184 18.64 -20.02 -15.11
CA SER A 184 17.70 -18.96 -14.73
C SER A 184 18.33 -17.96 -13.75
N ALA A 185 19.20 -18.43 -12.85
CA ALA A 185 19.90 -17.55 -11.92
C ALA A 185 20.74 -16.49 -12.66
N LYS A 186 21.56 -16.90 -13.65
CA LYS A 186 22.34 -15.99 -14.51
C LYS A 186 21.44 -15.05 -15.31
N LEU A 187 20.33 -15.55 -15.86
CA LEU A 187 19.38 -14.73 -16.62
C LEU A 187 18.82 -13.59 -15.76
N TYR A 188 18.28 -13.90 -14.57
CA TYR A 188 17.73 -12.88 -13.69
C TYR A 188 18.82 -11.97 -13.11
N PHE A 189 20.00 -12.50 -12.81
CA PHE A 189 21.13 -11.68 -12.36
C PHE A 189 21.55 -10.64 -13.40
N ASN A 190 21.62 -11.02 -14.68
CA ASN A 190 21.93 -10.10 -15.76
C ASN A 190 20.86 -9.02 -15.92
N LYS A 191 19.58 -9.39 -15.73
CA LYS A 191 18.47 -8.41 -15.71
C LYS A 191 18.61 -7.43 -14.55
N ALA A 192 18.92 -7.91 -13.35
CA ALA A 192 19.17 -7.06 -12.18
C ALA A 192 20.30 -6.06 -12.44
N LYS A 193 21.41 -6.50 -13.05
CA LYS A 193 22.51 -5.62 -13.44
C LYS A 193 22.10 -4.59 -14.50
N ALA A 194 21.27 -4.99 -15.46
CA ALA A 194 20.80 -4.10 -16.52
C ALA A 194 19.90 -2.97 -15.99
N CYS A 195 19.24 -3.16 -14.84
CA CYS A 195 18.46 -2.11 -14.18
C CYS A 195 19.31 -0.93 -13.69
N LYS A 196 20.64 -1.11 -13.50
CA LYS A 196 21.58 -0.06 -13.04
C LYS A 196 21.06 0.68 -11.80
N SER A 197 20.72 -0.10 -10.77
CA SER A 197 20.22 0.44 -9.50
C SER A 197 21.15 1.51 -8.93
N LYS A 198 20.57 2.58 -8.39
CA LYS A 198 21.29 3.66 -7.70
C LYS A 198 21.33 3.44 -6.19
N ASN A 199 20.48 2.55 -5.67
CA ASN A 199 20.47 2.19 -4.26
C ASN A 199 21.76 1.45 -3.89
N ALA A 200 22.52 2.01 -2.93
CA ALA A 200 23.80 1.46 -2.49
C ALA A 200 23.69 0.01 -2.02
N GLN A 201 22.64 -0.34 -1.28
CA GLN A 201 22.42 -1.69 -0.77
C GLN A 201 22.23 -2.70 -1.91
N VAL A 202 21.44 -2.34 -2.92
CA VAL A 202 21.18 -3.20 -4.09
C VAL A 202 22.45 -3.34 -4.94
N VAL A 203 23.20 -2.26 -5.11
CA VAL A 203 24.49 -2.27 -5.81
C VAL A 203 25.49 -3.19 -5.09
N ASP A 204 25.56 -3.13 -3.77
CA ASP A 204 26.45 -3.99 -3.00
C ASP A 204 26.01 -5.46 -3.06
N GLN A 205 24.71 -5.75 -2.98
CA GLN A 205 24.18 -7.10 -3.23
C GLN A 205 24.54 -7.62 -4.62
N ILE A 206 24.47 -6.77 -5.67
CA ILE A 206 24.92 -7.13 -7.02
C ILE A 206 26.41 -7.46 -7.04
N LYS A 207 27.25 -6.67 -6.37
CA LYS A 207 28.71 -6.92 -6.30
C LYS A 207 29.01 -8.25 -5.62
N GLU A 208 28.37 -8.52 -4.48
CA GLU A 208 28.55 -9.78 -3.76
C GLU A 208 28.08 -10.96 -4.59
N MET A 209 26.87 -10.88 -5.15
CA MET A 209 26.31 -11.93 -5.99
C MET A 209 27.13 -12.15 -7.27
N THR A 210 27.80 -11.11 -7.81
CA THR A 210 28.75 -11.26 -8.94
C THR A 210 29.88 -12.24 -8.59
N LYS A 211 30.44 -12.17 -7.38
CA LYS A 211 31.52 -13.06 -6.95
C LYS A 211 31.07 -14.52 -6.91
N TYR A 212 29.85 -14.75 -6.43
CA TYR A 212 29.25 -16.08 -6.44
C TYR A 212 28.95 -16.54 -7.86
N MET A 213 28.38 -15.67 -8.71
CA MET A 213 28.01 -15.98 -10.09
C MET A 213 29.18 -16.43 -10.96
N ALA A 214 30.38 -15.87 -10.72
CA ALA A 214 31.60 -16.27 -11.40
C ALA A 214 32.07 -17.70 -11.09
N ARG A 215 31.61 -18.28 -9.97
CA ARG A 215 32.02 -19.61 -9.49
C ARG A 215 31.03 -20.73 -9.85
N ILE A 216 29.93 -20.40 -10.52
CA ILE A 216 28.87 -21.35 -10.82
C ILE A 216 29.11 -21.99 -12.19
N PRO A 217 28.95 -23.32 -12.31
CA PRO A 217 29.06 -24.00 -13.60
C PRO A 217 28.12 -23.43 -14.67
N GLY A 218 28.55 -23.59 -15.92
CA GLY A 218 27.85 -23.18 -17.15
C GLY A 218 26.38 -23.49 -17.15
#